data_AF-A0A2E8U224-F1
#
_entry.id   AF-A0A2E8U224-F1
#
_cell.length_a   1.000
_cell.length_b   1.000
_cell.length_c   1.000
_cell.angle_alpha   90.00
_cell.angle_beta   90.00
_cell.angle_gamma   90.00
#
_symmetry.space_group_name_H-M   'P 1'
#
loop_
_entity.id
_entity.type
_entity.pdbx_description
1 polymer ?
#
loop_
_entity_poly.entity_id
_entity_poly.type
_entity_poly.pdbx_seq_one_letter_code
_entity_poly.pdbx_strand_id
1 'polypeptide(L)'
;MDPRRKKLLYQSQHCGWKENDFLLGRYAAAVISSLSEADLDAFEELLLESDNDIYNWITDREPPPEHLDNAFMAALIAFNKAQ
;
A
#
# COMPACT_ATOMS: atom_id res chain seq x y z
N MET A 1 -14.45 -2.56 12.23
CA MET A 1 -13.17 -2.82 11.53
C MET A 1 -12.43 -3.90 12.28
N ASP A 2 -12.03 -4.94 11.56
CA ASP A 2 -11.20 -6.02 12.09
C ASP A 2 -9.88 -5.50 12.66
N PRO A 3 -9.32 -6.17 13.69
CA PRO A 3 -8.04 -5.81 14.27
C PRO A 3 -6.91 -5.71 13.24
N ARG A 4 -6.91 -6.63 12.25
CA ARG A 4 -5.94 -6.68 11.15
C ARG A 4 -6.00 -5.42 10.29
N ARG A 5 -7.20 -5.06 9.80
CA ARG A 5 -7.43 -3.84 9.00
C ARG A 5 -7.01 -2.57 9.75
N LYS A 6 -7.32 -2.49 11.05
CA LYS A 6 -6.88 -1.37 11.90
C LYS A 6 -5.37 -1.28 12.02
N LYS A 7 -4.70 -2.42 12.19
CA LYS A 7 -3.24 -2.50 12.27
C LYS A 7 -2.59 -2.03 10.96
N LEU A 8 -3.08 -2.49 9.81
CA LEU A 8 -2.56 -2.09 8.50
C LEU A 8 -2.77 -0.61 8.22
N LEU A 9 -3.96 -0.10 8.51
CA LEU A 9 -4.24 1.32 8.37
C LEU A 9 -3.29 2.16 9.23
N TYR A 10 -3.05 1.73 10.47
CA TYR A 10 -2.09 2.40 11.35
C TYR A 10 -0.67 2.33 10.77
N GLN A 11 -0.20 1.15 10.37
CA GLN A 11 1.15 0.98 9.81
C GLN A 11 1.36 1.85 8.55
N SER A 12 0.36 1.90 7.66
CA SER A 12 0.39 2.73 6.45
C SER A 12 0.44 4.24 6.70
N GLN A 13 0.12 4.69 7.91
CA GLN A 13 0.18 6.10 8.34
C GLN A 13 1.42 6.41 9.18
N HIS A 14 2.25 5.40 9.44
CA HIS A 14 3.43 5.47 10.30
C HIS A 14 4.68 4.84 9.66
N CYS A 15 4.74 4.88 8.33
CA CYS A 15 5.84 4.44 7.48
C CYS A 15 7.08 5.35 7.57
N GLY A 16 7.15 6.29 8.51
CA GLY A 16 8.36 7.06 8.82
C GLY A 16 8.74 8.15 7.81
N TRP A 17 8.22 8.10 6.58
CA TRP A 17 8.32 9.14 5.56
C TRP A 17 6.95 9.76 5.27
N LYS A 18 6.84 11.08 5.45
CA LYS A 18 5.57 11.81 5.28
C LYS A 18 4.92 11.62 3.91
N GLU A 19 5.71 11.52 2.85
CA GLU A 19 5.19 11.26 1.50
C GLU A 19 4.59 9.86 1.39
N ASN A 20 5.24 8.85 1.96
CA ASN A 20 4.75 7.47 1.93
C ASN A 20 3.49 7.34 2.79
N ASP A 21 3.46 7.96 3.98
CA ASP A 21 2.28 8.05 4.84
C ASP A 21 1.09 8.69 4.11
N PHE A 22 1.34 9.72 3.29
CA PHE A 22 0.29 10.37 2.52
C PHE A 22 -0.23 9.47 1.39
N LEU A 23 0.66 8.83 0.64
CA LEU A 23 0.30 7.97 -0.49
C LEU A 23 -0.43 6.71 -0.02
N LEU A 24 0.21 5.94 0.85
CA LEU A 24 -0.32 4.69 1.40
C LEU A 24 -1.51 4.95 2.31
N GLY A 25 -1.43 5.92 3.21
CA GLY A 25 -2.49 6.21 4.17
C GLY A 25 -3.79 6.64 3.49
N ARG A 26 -3.72 7.44 2.41
CA ARG A 26 -4.91 7.82 1.62
C ARG A 26 -5.53 6.64 0.90
N TYR A 27 -4.71 5.83 0.23
CA TYR A 27 -5.21 4.64 -0.46
C TYR A 27 -5.82 3.66 0.55
N ALA A 28 -5.10 3.34 1.62
CA ALA A 28 -5.57 2.49 2.70
C ALA A 28 -6.90 2.98 3.28
N ALA A 29 -7.03 4.26 3.62
CA ALA A 29 -8.28 4.81 4.13
C ALA A 29 -9.46 4.65 3.15
N ALA A 30 -9.20 4.70 1.83
CA ALA A 30 -10.21 4.53 0.80
C ALA A 30 -10.62 3.06 0.59
N VAL A 31 -9.67 2.12 0.60
CA VAL A 31 -9.93 0.72 0.20
C VAL A 31 -9.96 -0.29 1.33
N ILE A 32 -9.34 -0.03 2.50
CA ILE A 32 -9.14 -1.02 3.59
C ILE A 32 -10.42 -1.72 4.05
N SER A 33 -11.56 -1.04 3.97
CA SER A 33 -12.87 -1.58 4.35
C SER A 33 -13.42 -2.60 3.34
N SER A 34 -12.96 -2.53 2.09
CA SER A 34 -13.41 -3.34 0.96
C SER A 34 -12.36 -4.35 0.49
N LEU A 35 -11.13 -4.28 1.02
CA LEU A 35 -10.07 -5.25 0.70
C LEU A 35 -10.47 -6.68 1.08
N SER A 36 -10.21 -7.61 0.17
CA SER A 36 -10.33 -9.05 0.40
C SER A 36 -9.19 -9.56 1.28
N GLU A 37 -9.28 -10.81 1.76
CA GLU A 37 -8.21 -11.38 2.58
C GLU A 37 -6.88 -11.46 1.81
N ALA A 38 -6.92 -11.80 0.52
CA ALA A 38 -5.73 -11.82 -0.34
C ALA A 38 -5.11 -10.42 -0.53
N ASP A 39 -5.94 -9.37 -0.64
CA ASP A 39 -5.42 -8.00 -0.71
C ASP A 39 -4.83 -7.54 0.63
N LEU A 40 -5.38 -7.99 1.75
CA LEU A 40 -4.81 -7.72 3.07
C LEU A 40 -3.46 -8.43 3.25
N ASP A 41 -3.31 -9.66 2.73
CA ASP A 41 -2.04 -10.38 2.69
C ASP A 41 -1.00 -9.60 1.85
N ALA A 42 -1.37 -9.20 0.64
CA ALA A 42 -0.51 -8.39 -0.24
C ALA A 42 -0.12 -7.05 0.40
N PHE A 43 -1.03 -6.42 1.15
CA PHE A 43 -0.74 -5.18 1.85
C PHE A 43 0.21 -5.40 3.04
N GLU A 44 0.07 -6.52 3.76
CA GLU A 44 1.05 -6.89 4.77
C GLU A 44 2.44 -7.10 4.18
N GLU A 45 2.54 -7.78 3.03
CA GLU A 45 3.81 -7.97 2.33
C GLU A 45 4.42 -6.63 1.89
N LEU A 46 3.61 -5.73 1.31
CA LEU A 46 4.08 -4.40 0.92
C LEU A 46 4.64 -3.61 2.11
N LEU A 47 4.01 -3.70 3.29
CA LEU A 47 4.45 -2.98 4.49
C LEU A 47 5.71 -3.59 5.13
N LEU A 48 6.19 -4.75 4.67
CA LEU A 48 7.49 -5.31 5.08
C LEU A 48 8.66 -4.75 4.26
N GLU A 49 8.37 -4.17 3.10
CA GLU A 49 9.38 -3.58 2.22
C GLU A 49 9.85 -2.21 2.71
N SER A 50 10.94 -1.70 2.12
CA SER A 50 11.48 -0.41 2.53
C SER A 50 10.66 0.76 1.97
N ASP A 51 10.55 1.85 2.72
CA ASP A 51 9.79 3.03 2.30
C ASP A 51 10.26 3.63 0.97
N ASN A 52 11.56 3.54 0.67
CA ASN A 52 12.11 4.01 -0.59
C ASN A 52 11.60 3.16 -1.76
N ASP A 53 11.60 1.84 -1.60
CA ASP A 53 11.18 0.91 -2.66
C ASP A 53 9.67 1.06 -2.90
N ILE A 54 8.88 1.09 -1.83
CA ILE A 54 7.44 1.32 -1.90
C ILE A 54 7.15 2.64 -2.64
N TYR A 55 7.84 3.72 -2.28
CA TYR A 55 7.67 5.01 -2.95
C TYR A 55 8.04 4.93 -4.43
N ASN A 56 9.15 4.28 -4.79
CA ASN A 56 9.58 4.14 -6.17
C ASN A 56 8.57 3.35 -7.01
N TRP A 57 7.97 2.30 -6.45
CA TRP A 57 6.96 1.51 -7.15
C TRP A 57 5.64 2.28 -7.31
N ILE A 58 5.15 2.94 -6.26
CA ILE A 58 3.91 3.74 -6.31
C ILE A 58 4.03 4.90 -7.30
N THR A 59 5.23 5.49 -7.40
CA THR A 59 5.53 6.60 -8.32
C THR A 59 5.95 6.13 -9.71
N ASP A 60 5.86 4.83 -10.00
CA ASP A 60 6.17 4.23 -11.31
C ASP A 60 7.63 4.46 -11.76
N ARG A 61 8.53 4.72 -10.81
CA ARG A 61 9.98 4.87 -11.07
C ARG A 61 10.65 3.53 -11.30
N GLU A 62 10.19 2.51 -10.60
CA GLU A 62 10.67 1.14 -10.69
C GLU A 62 9.47 0.17 -10.70
N PRO A 63 9.58 -0.97 -11.40
CA PRO A 63 8.55 -2.00 -11.34
C PRO A 63 8.55 -2.68 -9.96
N PRO A 64 7.37 -3.05 -9.43
CA PRO A 64 7.31 -3.87 -8.23
C PRO A 64 7.94 -5.26 -8.48
N PRO A 65 8.50 -5.90 -7.45
CA PRO A 65 9.05 -7.25 -7.55
C PRO A 65 7.93 -8.27 -7.79
N GLU A 66 8.28 -9.45 -8.32
CA GLU A 66 7.29 -10.48 -8.73
C GLU A 66 6.33 -10.89 -7.61
N HIS A 67 6.75 -10.86 -6.34
CA HIS A 67 5.90 -11.21 -5.20
C HIS A 67 4.84 -10.13 -4.88
N LEU A 68 5.07 -8.89 -5.31
CA LEU A 68 4.13 -7.77 -5.20
C LEU A 68 3.47 -7.42 -6.54
N ASP A 69 3.78 -8.12 -7.63
CA ASP A 69 3.11 -7.93 -8.92
C ASP A 69 1.72 -8.58 -8.91
N ASN A 70 0.81 -7.96 -8.16
CA ASN A 70 -0.55 -8.43 -7.93
C ASN A 70 -1.57 -7.31 -8.20
N ALA A 71 -2.85 -7.68 -8.20
CA ALA A 71 -3.94 -6.75 -8.49
C ALA A 71 -4.00 -5.59 -7.48
N PHE A 72 -3.61 -5.82 -6.23
CA PHE A 72 -3.56 -4.80 -5.19
C PHE A 72 -2.51 -3.73 -5.51
N MET A 73 -1.29 -4.14 -5.90
CA MET A 73 -0.23 -3.21 -6.25
C MET A 73 -0.55 -2.41 -7.51
N ALA A 74 -1.10 -3.07 -8.53
CA ALA A 74 -1.58 -2.39 -9.73
C ALA A 74 -2.67 -1.35 -9.43
N ALA A 75 -3.60 -1.66 -8.53
CA ALA A 75 -4.65 -0.74 -8.08
C ALA A 75 -4.09 0.45 -7.28
N LEU A 76 -3.09 0.23 -6.43
CA LEU A 76 -2.40 1.29 -5.69
C LEU A 76 -1.69 2.27 -6.65
N ILE A 77 -0.93 1.76 -7.62
CA ILE A 77 -0.26 2.59 -8.64
C ILE A 77 -1.29 3.38 -9.46
N ALA A 78 -2.37 2.72 -9.88
CA ALA A 78 -3.45 3.37 -10.62
C ALA A 78 -4.14 4.48 -9.81
N PHE A 79 -4.37 4.24 -8.51
CA PHE A 79 -4.95 5.23 -7.60
C PHE A 79 -4.06 6.47 -7.46
N ASN A 80 -2.74 6.28 -7.39
CA ASN A 80 -1.79 7.40 -7.34
C ASN A 80 -1.75 8.19 -8.67
N LYS A 81 -1.79 7.50 -9.82
CA LYS A 81 -1.80 8.15 -11.15
C LYS A 81 -3.08 8.94 -11.45
N ALA A 82 -4.20 8.58 -10.81
CA ALA A 82 -5.48 9.24 -11.00
C ALA A 82 -5.65 10.54 -10.19
N GLN A 83 -4.56 11.13 -9.68
CA GLN A 83 -4.55 12.34 -8.85
C GLN A 83 -3.72 13.45 -9.47
#